data_AF-B7VCN1-F1
#
_entry.id   AF-B7VCN1-F1
#
_cell.length_a   1.000
_cell.length_b   1.000
_cell.length_c   1.000
_cell.angle_alpha   90.00
_cell.angle_beta   90.00
_cell.angle_gamma   90.00
#
_symmetry.space_group_name_H-M   'P 1'
#
loop_
_entity.id
_entity.type
_entity.pdbx_description
1 polymer ?
#
loop_
_entity_poly.entity_id
_entity_poly.type
_entity_poly.pdbx_seq_one_letter_code
_entity_poly.pdbx_strand_id
1 'polypeptide(L)'
;MRLSSNVRRHNMQSWHRPLVSLLVVLAVVLSLPGAAYVVGLARVHGRPVPADPAHYSSEVIAATWARCREKTPIAVQAMSPWSFANKFMFADPLETTPGERAAWRIASTHNSKYRRSGMLWWHTSGAALSIWVTRHWSAEQIGATLVRDNLCK
;
A
#
# COMPACT_ATOMS: atom_id res chain seq x y z
N MET A 1 -19.89 29.04 66.46
CA MET A 1 -18.66 28.81 65.65
C MET A 1 -18.94 27.69 64.64
N ARG A 2 -19.09 28.00 63.35
CA ARG A 2 -19.17 26.99 62.26
C ARG A 2 -17.86 27.04 61.49
N LEU A 3 -17.06 25.98 61.53
CA LEU A 3 -15.90 25.81 60.67
C LEU A 3 -16.38 25.25 59.33
N SER A 4 -16.22 26.06 58.28
CA SER A 4 -16.55 25.72 56.91
C SER A 4 -15.55 24.69 56.38
N SER A 5 -15.99 23.47 56.11
CA SER A 5 -15.18 22.45 55.43
C SER A 5 -15.10 22.78 53.94
N ASN A 6 -14.02 23.44 53.53
CA ASN A 6 -13.68 23.61 52.12
C ASN A 6 -13.25 22.26 51.53
N VAL A 7 -14.22 21.48 51.05
CA VAL A 7 -13.96 20.29 50.23
C VAL A 7 -13.47 20.78 48.88
N ARG A 8 -12.15 20.77 48.72
CA ARG A 8 -11.45 21.00 47.46
C ARG A 8 -11.78 19.83 46.52
N ARG A 9 -12.91 19.93 45.79
CA ARG A 9 -13.24 18.99 44.71
C ARG A 9 -12.17 19.14 43.63
N HIS A 10 -11.18 18.25 43.64
CA HIS A 10 -10.33 18.06 42.48
C HIS A 10 -11.23 17.66 41.31
N ASN A 11 -11.36 18.57 40.34
CA ASN A 11 -12.03 18.33 39.07
C ASN A 11 -11.38 17.13 38.37
N MET A 12 -11.92 15.93 38.58
CA MET A 12 -11.57 14.74 37.79
C MET A 12 -12.02 14.90 36.33
N GLN A 13 -12.90 15.87 36.04
CA GLN A 13 -13.47 16.08 34.71
C GLN A 13 -12.52 16.74 33.69
N SER A 14 -11.42 17.37 34.11
CA SER A 14 -10.49 18.08 33.20
C SER A 14 -9.41 17.19 32.58
N TRP A 15 -9.13 16.01 33.14
CA TRP A 15 -8.09 15.10 32.66
C TRP A 15 -8.54 14.22 31.50
N HIS A 16 -9.84 13.97 31.37
CA HIS A 16 -10.39 13.15 30.28
C HIS A 16 -10.38 13.87 28.94
N ARG A 17 -10.56 15.20 28.92
CA ARG A 17 -10.61 15.99 27.68
C ARG A 17 -9.30 15.94 26.88
N PRO A 18 -8.10 16.18 27.46
CA PRO A 18 -6.85 16.06 26.72
C PRO A 18 -6.57 14.62 26.29
N LEU A 19 -6.94 13.62 27.11
CA LEU A 19 -6.80 12.20 26.75
C LEU A 19 -7.66 11.83 25.55
N VAL A 20 -8.94 12.24 25.53
CA VAL A 20 -9.84 12.02 24.39
C VAL A 20 -9.31 12.73 23.15
N SER A 21 -8.89 13.98 23.27
CA SER A 21 -8.29 14.72 22.14
C SER A 21 -7.05 14.01 21.59
N LEU A 22 -6.16 13.51 22.45
CA LEU A 22 -4.98 12.76 22.04
C LEU A 22 -5.36 11.46 21.32
N LEU A 23 -6.33 10.71 21.85
CA LEU A 23 -6.81 9.47 21.23
C LEU A 23 -7.43 9.73 19.85
N VAL A 24 -8.18 10.82 19.69
CA VAL A 24 -8.74 11.22 18.39
C VAL A 24 -7.64 11.56 17.39
N VAL A 25 -6.65 12.35 17.79
CA VAL A 25 -5.51 12.68 16.91
C VAL A 25 -4.76 11.41 16.51
N LEU A 26 -4.50 10.52 17.46
CA LEU A 26 -3.84 9.24 17.19
C LEU A 26 -4.65 8.39 16.21
N ALA A 27 -5.96 8.29 16.41
CA ALA A 27 -6.85 7.54 15.52
C ALA A 27 -6.83 8.11 14.08
N VAL A 28 -6.87 9.44 13.94
CA VAL A 28 -6.75 10.11 12.63
C VAL A 28 -5.42 9.76 11.97
N VAL A 29 -4.30 9.92 12.68
CA VAL A 29 -2.97 9.64 12.13
C VAL A 29 -2.82 8.17 11.72
N LEU A 30 -3.26 7.24 12.55
CA LEU A 30 -3.22 5.80 12.25
C LEU A 30 -4.11 5.40 11.07
N SER A 31 -5.14 6.19 10.75
CA SER A 31 -6.01 5.94 9.58
C SER A 31 -5.44 6.43 8.26
N LEU A 32 -4.41 7.30 8.28
CA LEU A 32 -3.87 7.96 7.07
C LEU A 32 -3.39 6.98 5.99
N PRO A 33 -2.66 5.88 6.28
CA PRO A 33 -2.25 4.94 5.24
C PRO A 33 -3.46 4.32 4.51
N GLY A 34 -4.50 3.94 5.27
CA GLY A 34 -5.74 3.40 4.72
C GLY A 34 -6.48 4.42 3.85
N ALA A 35 -6.61 5.66 4.32
CA ALA A 35 -7.24 6.73 3.56
C ALA A 35 -6.48 7.03 2.26
N ALA A 36 -5.15 7.12 2.31
CA ALA A 36 -4.31 7.33 1.13
C ALA A 36 -4.44 6.18 0.12
N TYR A 37 -4.54 4.94 0.58
CA TYR A 37 -4.80 3.77 -0.27
C TYR A 37 -6.15 3.89 -1.00
N VAL A 38 -7.24 4.20 -0.28
CA VAL A 38 -8.57 4.34 -0.89
C VAL A 38 -8.60 5.47 -1.92
N VAL A 39 -8.04 6.63 -1.56
CA VAL A 39 -7.98 7.80 -2.45
C VAL A 39 -7.10 7.54 -3.67
N GLY A 40 -5.94 6.87 -3.49
CA GLY A 40 -5.06 6.49 -4.59
C GLY A 40 -5.74 5.53 -5.55
N LEU A 41 -6.42 4.52 -5.03
CA LEU A 41 -7.10 3.49 -5.82
C LEU A 41 -8.33 4.03 -6.57
N ALA A 42 -9.04 5.01 -5.99
CA ALA A 42 -10.15 5.72 -6.65
C ALA A 42 -9.70 6.55 -7.86
N ARG A 43 -8.42 6.95 -7.92
CA ARG A 43 -7.84 7.67 -9.07
C ARG A 43 -7.31 6.78 -10.18
N VAL A 44 -7.22 5.47 -9.95
CA VAL A 44 -6.81 4.53 -10.99
C VAL A 44 -7.95 4.38 -11.99
N HIS A 45 -7.68 4.66 -13.26
CA HIS A 45 -8.64 4.43 -14.34
C HIS A 45 -8.80 2.93 -14.59
N GLY A 46 -9.99 2.41 -14.25
CA GLY A 46 -10.29 0.99 -14.33
C GLY A 46 -9.44 0.14 -13.38
N ARG A 47 -9.47 -1.18 -13.58
CA ARG A 47 -8.51 -2.10 -12.99
C ARG A 47 -7.77 -2.82 -14.10
N PRO A 48 -6.45 -3.05 -13.97
CA PRO A 48 -5.77 -3.94 -14.88
C PRO A 48 -6.38 -5.33 -14.77
N VAL A 49 -6.33 -6.09 -15.86
CA VAL A 49 -6.80 -7.48 -15.91
C VAL A 49 -5.57 -8.38 -16.00
N PRO A 50 -5.43 -9.37 -15.08
CA PRO A 50 -4.29 -10.27 -15.11
C PRO A 50 -4.30 -11.11 -16.39
N ALA A 51 -3.13 -11.43 -16.92
CA ALA A 51 -3.02 -12.45 -17.96
C ALA A 51 -3.31 -13.84 -17.37
N ASP A 52 -3.89 -14.73 -18.19
CA ASP A 52 -4.07 -16.13 -17.84
C ASP A 52 -2.71 -16.86 -17.87
N PRO A 53 -2.23 -17.41 -16.74
CA PRO A 53 -0.98 -18.15 -16.71
C PRO A 53 -0.96 -19.38 -17.62
N ALA A 54 -2.12 -19.97 -17.95
CA ALA A 54 -2.19 -21.17 -18.79
C ALA A 54 -1.68 -20.95 -20.22
N HIS A 55 -1.59 -19.70 -20.68
CA HIS A 55 -1.07 -19.35 -22.01
C HIS A 55 0.46 -19.20 -22.06
N TYR A 56 1.17 -19.36 -20.94
CA TYR A 56 2.60 -19.13 -20.85
C TYR A 56 3.30 -20.29 -20.14
N SER A 57 4.52 -20.61 -20.56
CA SER A 57 5.32 -21.63 -19.87
C SER A 57 5.85 -21.10 -18.54
N SER A 58 6.01 -22.00 -17.57
CA SER A 58 6.62 -21.69 -16.26
C SER A 58 8.00 -21.06 -16.39
N GLU A 59 8.78 -21.49 -17.38
CA GLU A 59 10.15 -21.03 -17.63
C GLU A 59 10.16 -19.57 -18.11
N VAL A 60 9.22 -19.20 -19.00
CA VAL A 60 9.11 -17.83 -19.51
C VAL A 60 8.64 -16.86 -18.42
N ILE A 61 7.70 -17.30 -17.58
CA ILE A 61 7.27 -16.56 -16.40
C ILE A 61 8.45 -16.35 -15.43
N ALA A 62 9.18 -17.41 -15.10
CA ALA A 62 10.35 -17.35 -14.21
C ALA A 62 11.46 -16.44 -14.74
N ALA A 63 11.79 -16.57 -16.03
CA ALA A 63 12.79 -15.74 -16.69
C ALA A 63 12.40 -14.25 -16.65
N THR A 64 11.12 -13.94 -16.87
CA THR A 64 10.63 -12.56 -16.84
C THR A 64 10.63 -11.99 -15.43
N TRP A 65 10.27 -12.80 -14.43
CA TRP A 65 10.37 -12.45 -13.01
C TRP A 65 11.80 -12.05 -12.62
N ALA A 66 12.78 -12.85 -13.05
CA ALA A 66 14.19 -12.56 -12.83
C ALA A 66 14.65 -11.28 -13.54
N ARG A 67 14.19 -11.02 -14.78
CA ARG A 67 14.46 -9.75 -15.49
C ARG A 67 13.89 -8.53 -14.76
N CYS A 68 12.77 -8.69 -14.05
CA CYS A 68 12.23 -7.64 -13.18
C CYS A 68 13.05 -7.39 -11.91
N ARG A 69 14.17 -8.12 -11.72
CA ARG A 69 14.99 -8.11 -10.49
C ARG A 69 14.18 -8.46 -9.25
N GLU A 70 13.19 -9.32 -9.40
CA GLU A 70 12.49 -9.89 -8.26
C GLU A 70 13.30 -11.02 -7.62
N LYS A 71 13.12 -11.19 -6.31
CA LYS A 71 13.75 -12.30 -5.57
C LYS A 71 13.08 -13.61 -5.96
N THR A 72 13.86 -14.69 -6.02
CA THR A 72 13.35 -16.06 -6.09
C THR A 72 13.11 -16.61 -4.67
N PRO A 73 12.16 -17.55 -4.48
CA PRO A 73 11.27 -18.17 -5.47
C PRO A 73 10.20 -17.19 -5.99
N ILE A 74 9.53 -17.54 -7.09
CA ILE A 74 8.37 -16.79 -7.61
C ILE A 74 7.29 -16.82 -6.53
N ALA A 75 7.11 -15.70 -5.86
CA ALA A 75 6.19 -15.54 -4.77
C ALA A 75 5.69 -14.11 -4.72
N VAL A 76 4.46 -13.94 -4.22
CA VAL A 76 3.90 -12.64 -3.92
C VAL A 76 3.54 -12.59 -2.44
N GLN A 77 4.03 -11.55 -1.77
CA GLN A 77 3.57 -11.24 -0.42
C GLN A 77 2.50 -10.16 -0.51
N ALA A 78 1.32 -10.44 0.04
CA ALA A 78 0.24 -9.47 0.09
C ALA A 78 0.68 -8.26 0.92
N MET A 79 0.73 -7.09 0.29
CA MET A 79 1.08 -5.85 0.98
C MET A 79 -0.13 -5.28 1.70
N SER A 80 0.09 -4.39 2.68
CA SER A 80 -0.97 -3.58 3.27
C SER A 80 -0.60 -2.09 3.24
N PRO A 81 -1.59 -1.18 3.28
CA PRO A 81 -1.30 0.25 3.36
C PRO A 81 -0.42 0.60 4.56
N TRP A 82 -0.66 -0.03 5.71
CA TRP A 82 0.13 0.17 6.92
C TRP A 82 1.54 -0.41 6.82
N SER A 83 1.70 -1.65 6.33
CA SER A 83 3.04 -2.24 6.15
C SER A 83 3.86 -1.48 5.12
N PHE A 84 3.23 -1.01 4.05
CA PHE A 84 3.86 -0.14 3.06
C PHE A 84 4.27 1.19 3.69
N ALA A 85 3.38 1.90 4.40
CA ALA A 85 3.72 3.16 5.07
C ALA A 85 4.83 2.99 6.12
N ASN A 86 4.77 1.93 6.92
CA ASN A 86 5.78 1.60 7.93
C ASN A 86 7.17 1.46 7.30
N LYS A 87 7.25 0.83 6.12
CA LYS A 87 8.50 0.68 5.38
C LYS A 87 9.15 2.03 5.02
N PHE A 88 8.38 3.04 4.63
CA PHE A 88 8.92 4.37 4.29
C PHE A 88 9.19 5.25 5.52
N MET A 89 8.48 5.05 6.63
CA MET A 89 8.59 5.89 7.82
C MET A 89 9.64 5.38 8.82
N PHE A 90 9.80 4.06 8.93
CA PHE A 90 10.53 3.45 10.05
C PHE A 90 11.51 2.34 9.63
N ALA A 91 11.54 1.94 8.36
CA ALA A 91 12.42 0.88 7.85
C ALA A 91 13.14 1.29 6.56
N ASP A 92 13.72 0.33 5.84
CA ASP A 92 14.40 0.59 4.57
C ASP A 92 13.41 0.60 3.38
N PRO A 93 13.19 1.76 2.73
CA PRO A 93 12.32 1.85 1.55
C PRO A 93 12.85 1.06 0.34
N LEU A 94 14.13 0.71 0.30
CA LEU A 94 14.74 -0.07 -0.78
C LEU A 94 14.53 -1.58 -0.62
N GLU A 95 14.23 -2.05 0.59
CA GLU A 95 14.00 -3.45 0.87
C GLU A 95 12.63 -3.90 0.34
N THR A 96 12.59 -4.64 -0.77
CA THR A 96 11.33 -5.08 -1.36
C THR A 96 10.89 -6.45 -0.88
N THR A 97 9.58 -6.57 -0.66
CA THR A 97 8.89 -7.84 -0.43
C THR A 97 8.68 -8.60 -1.74
N PRO A 98 8.54 -9.95 -1.71
CA PRO A 98 8.32 -10.73 -2.94
C PRO A 98 7.13 -10.22 -3.75
N GLY A 99 7.37 -9.94 -5.04
CA GLY A 99 6.34 -9.47 -5.98
C GLY A 99 6.03 -7.97 -5.93
N GLU A 100 6.65 -7.21 -5.02
CA GLU A 100 6.45 -5.76 -4.89
C GLU A 100 6.93 -4.97 -6.12
N ARG A 101 8.12 -5.28 -6.65
CA ARG A 101 8.67 -4.63 -7.84
C ARG A 101 7.87 -4.99 -9.07
N ALA A 102 7.49 -6.25 -9.20
CA ALA A 102 6.65 -6.74 -10.28
C ALA A 102 5.28 -6.04 -10.28
N ALA A 103 4.60 -5.99 -9.13
CA ALA A 103 3.34 -5.28 -8.97
C ALA A 103 3.47 -3.78 -9.27
N TRP A 104 4.54 -3.12 -8.79
CA TRP A 104 4.84 -1.73 -9.14
C TRP A 104 5.04 -1.52 -10.64
N ARG A 105 5.69 -2.46 -11.34
CA ARG A 105 5.90 -2.34 -12.79
C ARG A 105 4.59 -2.39 -13.56
N ILE A 106 3.67 -3.28 -13.17
CA ILE A 106 2.32 -3.38 -13.73
C ILE A 106 1.55 -2.09 -13.42
N ALA A 107 1.52 -1.68 -12.14
CA ALA A 107 0.76 -0.53 -11.68
C ALA A 107 1.22 0.79 -12.31
N SER A 108 2.52 1.06 -12.30
CA SER A 108 3.12 2.28 -12.85
C SER A 108 2.93 2.37 -14.36
N THR A 109 3.06 1.25 -15.08
CA THR A 109 2.80 1.19 -16.52
C THR A 109 1.32 1.42 -16.83
N HIS A 110 0.41 0.77 -16.09
CA HIS A 110 -1.03 0.96 -16.24
C HIS A 110 -1.41 2.43 -16.05
N ASN A 111 -0.95 3.06 -14.96
CA ASN A 111 -1.25 4.46 -14.68
C ASN A 111 -0.63 5.42 -15.70
N SER A 112 0.52 5.08 -16.29
CA SER A 112 1.17 5.92 -17.31
C SER A 112 0.36 6.00 -18.61
N LYS A 113 -0.45 4.97 -18.93
CA LYS A 113 -1.36 5.02 -20.10
C LYS A 113 -2.45 6.09 -19.96
N TYR A 114 -2.79 6.47 -18.74
CA TYR A 114 -3.88 7.41 -18.43
C TYR A 114 -3.38 8.66 -17.69
N ARG A 115 -2.12 9.06 -17.92
CA ARG A 115 -1.41 10.08 -17.13
C ARG A 115 -2.04 11.47 -17.26
N ARG A 116 -3.10 11.73 -16.50
CA ARG A 116 -3.80 13.03 -16.38
C ARG A 116 -3.50 13.75 -15.06
N SER A 117 -2.75 13.13 -14.15
CA SER A 117 -2.51 13.64 -12.79
C SER A 117 -1.03 13.94 -12.52
N GLY A 118 -0.75 14.92 -11.66
CA GLY A 118 0.61 15.30 -11.25
C GLY A 118 1.41 14.18 -10.57
N MET A 119 2.72 14.41 -10.38
CA MET A 119 3.69 13.42 -9.89
C MET A 119 3.26 12.73 -8.59
N LEU A 120 2.78 13.51 -7.62
CA LEU A 120 2.28 12.99 -6.34
C LEU A 120 1.18 11.96 -6.55
N TRP A 121 0.17 12.29 -7.36
CA TRP A 121 -0.94 11.38 -7.63
C TRP A 121 -0.53 10.15 -8.43
N TRP A 122 0.45 10.27 -9.31
CA TRP A 122 1.02 9.11 -10.01
C TRP A 122 1.65 8.12 -9.03
N HIS A 123 2.46 8.60 -8.07
CA HIS A 123 3.03 7.75 -7.03
C HIS A 123 1.97 7.16 -6.10
N THR A 124 1.02 7.97 -5.61
CA THR A 124 -0.02 7.49 -4.68
C THR A 124 -0.93 6.46 -5.34
N SER A 125 -1.39 6.71 -6.58
CA SER A 125 -2.20 5.75 -7.33
C SER A 125 -1.41 4.52 -7.74
N GLY A 126 -0.12 4.67 -8.06
CA GLY A 126 0.78 3.55 -8.36
C GLY A 126 0.94 2.64 -7.15
N ALA A 127 1.23 3.21 -5.98
CA ALA A 127 1.42 2.45 -4.75
C ALA A 127 0.13 1.75 -4.32
N ALA A 128 -1.01 2.45 -4.39
CA ALA A 128 -2.32 1.86 -4.09
C ALA A 128 -2.65 0.70 -5.04
N LEU A 129 -2.38 0.85 -6.34
CA LEU A 129 -2.60 -0.21 -7.31
C LEU A 129 -1.63 -1.38 -7.11
N SER A 130 -0.36 -1.14 -6.75
CA SER A 130 0.57 -2.22 -6.40
C SER A 130 0.06 -3.04 -5.21
N ILE A 131 -0.41 -2.38 -4.14
CA ILE A 131 -1.01 -3.04 -2.97
C ILE A 131 -2.24 -3.85 -3.40
N TRP A 132 -3.09 -3.29 -4.26
CA TRP A 132 -4.26 -3.99 -4.76
C TRP A 132 -3.84 -5.25 -5.57
N VAL A 133 -2.86 -5.14 -6.47
CA VAL A 133 -2.35 -6.27 -7.27
C VAL A 133 -1.81 -7.38 -6.36
N THR A 134 -0.93 -7.08 -5.39
CA THR A 134 -0.34 -8.13 -4.54
C THR A 134 -1.35 -8.80 -3.61
N ARG A 135 -2.53 -8.19 -3.40
CA ARG A 135 -3.63 -8.77 -2.61
C ARG A 135 -4.57 -9.65 -3.42
N HIS A 136 -4.68 -9.44 -4.73
CA HIS A 136 -5.73 -10.06 -5.53
C HIS A 136 -5.20 -10.97 -6.63
N TRP A 137 -3.92 -10.86 -6.99
CA TRP A 137 -3.32 -11.65 -8.06
C TRP A 137 -2.35 -12.67 -7.50
N SER A 138 -2.31 -13.85 -8.11
CA SER A 138 -1.26 -14.84 -7.82
C SER A 138 0.08 -14.40 -8.40
N ALA A 139 1.17 -15.03 -7.94
CA ALA A 139 2.49 -14.76 -8.50
C ALA A 139 2.55 -15.13 -9.99
N GLU A 140 1.93 -16.23 -10.40
CA GLU A 140 1.87 -16.66 -11.79
C GLU A 140 1.10 -15.66 -12.65
N GLN A 141 -0.02 -15.12 -12.15
CA GLN A 141 -0.80 -14.08 -12.85
C GLN A 141 0.00 -12.78 -13.03
N ILE A 142 0.73 -12.36 -12.00
CA ILE A 142 1.63 -11.20 -12.08
C ILE A 142 2.69 -11.47 -13.15
N GLY A 143 3.31 -12.65 -13.14
CA GLY A 143 4.40 -13.00 -14.03
C GLY A 143 3.94 -13.14 -15.48
N ALA A 144 2.83 -13.83 -15.72
CA ALA A 144 2.18 -13.90 -17.02
C ALA A 144 1.82 -12.50 -17.56
N THR A 145 1.38 -11.59 -16.69
CA THR A 145 1.09 -10.20 -17.08
C THR A 145 2.35 -9.45 -17.48
N LEU A 146 3.46 -9.62 -16.74
CA LEU A 146 4.75 -9.04 -17.09
C LEU A 146 5.25 -9.53 -18.45
N VAL A 147 5.03 -10.82 -18.76
CA VAL A 147 5.36 -11.44 -20.06
C VAL A 147 4.51 -10.81 -21.16
N ARG A 148 3.17 -10.86 -21.01
CA ARG A 148 2.19 -10.33 -21.98
C ARG A 148 2.50 -8.89 -22.37
N ASP A 149 2.77 -8.06 -21.37
CA ASP A 149 2.92 -6.62 -21.55
C ASP A 149 4.39 -6.20 -21.76
N ASN A 150 5.33 -7.16 -21.79
CA ASN A 150 6.77 -6.95 -21.99
C ASN A 150 7.38 -5.88 -21.07
N LEU A 151 7.10 -5.99 -19.77
CA LEU A 151 7.35 -4.92 -18.80
C LEU A 151 8.77 -4.89 -18.23
N CYS A 152 9.54 -5.97 -18.38
CA CYS A 152 10.90 -6.12 -17.83
C CYS A 152 11.86 -6.56 -18.94
N LYS A 153 12.43 -5.55 -19.60
CA LYS A 153 13.48 -5.68 -20.61
C LYS A 153 14.85 -5.64 -19.96
#